data_AF-K2DBA4-F1
#
_entry.id   AF-K2DBA4-F1
#
_cell.length_a   1.000
_cell.length_b   1.000
_cell.length_c   1.000
_cell.angle_alpha   90.00
_cell.angle_beta   90.00
_cell.angle_gamma   90.00
#
_symmetry.space_group_name_H-M   'P 1'
#
loop_
_entity.id
_entity.type
_entity.pdbx_description
1 polymer ?
#
loop_
_entity_poly.entity_id
_entity_poly.type
_entity_poly.pdbx_seq_one_letter_code
_entity_poly.pdbx_strand_id
1 'polypeptide(L)'
;MIINSNFYRIYNCQASKAGMPAFQGLTNKLGNYQYNDPQEVKALIDKYPKSNAIVGNLPPEWIDKIKEKYPSQDERKKIIKEIYNVFGEVADLLRIYSSKPDVMHDASKKLGNAFNKAGVSQNFKPLEYKGRGSSGSGYMFQAGQKKYILKVYHTKDDYSSLESGNKPSLEANRGMFWKKNAAKDERHAKFYFADIKTSYNVVEFIENKIPLPKKIVDERIVNLRDNDVIDDDGFLINQISGRVIEYGGQYIISDAASKNKNLRYIFKQFIKLPADKRLEFVQKGLYYKNYPGIDGKQNLKKDFEKVLLDNFVRPHNYNNNYRNIFHTFDSDEKEAYFKVLAQNGDLDIKANLVGHLKGMKDKNKDESFNLLIENCDKSTLRDSKFLKALTDIFSYLPDKKSKLKCYEIVSQSNDKSLMEKLNDCFMYLPQEQKDYLLSMVNKNKKC
;
A
#
# COMPACT_ATOMS: atom_id res chain seq x y z
N MET A 1 -4.86 -44.91 -12.18
CA MET A 1 -3.79 -44.13 -11.53
C MET A 1 -4.46 -43.16 -10.57
N ILE A 2 -4.58 -43.56 -9.29
CA ILE A 2 -5.32 -42.85 -8.25
C ILE A 2 -4.35 -41.84 -7.62
N ILE A 3 -4.60 -40.55 -7.80
CA ILE A 3 -3.78 -39.49 -7.18
C ILE A 3 -4.27 -39.32 -5.74
N ASN A 4 -3.44 -39.81 -4.82
CA ASN A 4 -3.59 -39.69 -3.38
C ASN A 4 -3.62 -38.21 -2.95
N SER A 5 -4.75 -37.75 -2.42
CA SER A 5 -4.99 -36.38 -1.96
C SER A 5 -4.59 -36.15 -0.50
N ASN A 6 -3.37 -36.55 -0.11
CA ASN A 6 -2.87 -36.42 1.27
C ASN A 6 -1.49 -35.76 1.32
N PHE A 7 -1.38 -34.50 0.90
CA PHE A 7 -0.20 -33.69 1.20
C PHE A 7 -0.55 -32.20 1.17
N TYR A 8 -0.99 -31.63 2.30
CA TYR A 8 -0.64 -30.27 2.69
C TYR A 8 -0.76 -30.14 4.21
N ARG A 9 0.32 -30.54 4.91
CA ARG A 9 0.66 -29.94 6.20
C ARG A 9 0.95 -28.46 5.93
N ILE A 10 -0.10 -27.65 6.06
CA ILE A 10 0.04 -26.20 6.22
C ILE A 10 0.92 -26.03 7.45
N TYR A 11 2.14 -25.53 7.27
CA TYR A 11 2.91 -24.97 8.37
C TYR A 11 2.08 -23.84 8.95
N ASN A 12 1.33 -24.16 10.01
CA ASN A 12 0.69 -23.19 10.88
C ASN A 12 1.74 -22.14 11.24
N CYS A 13 1.52 -20.89 10.85
CA CYS A 13 2.12 -19.74 11.50
C CYS A 13 1.77 -19.85 12.98
N GLN A 14 2.68 -20.44 13.75
CA GLN A 14 2.69 -20.61 15.20
C GLN A 14 1.33 -20.32 15.83
N ALA A 15 0.41 -21.30 15.70
CA ALA A 15 -0.59 -21.50 16.73
C ALA A 15 0.17 -21.46 18.06
N SER A 16 -0.31 -20.62 18.98
CA SER A 16 0.23 -20.42 20.33
C SER A 16 1.15 -21.56 20.77
N LYS A 17 2.47 -21.34 20.71
CA LYS A 17 3.35 -22.14 21.56
C LYS A 17 2.78 -21.98 22.97
N ALA A 18 2.48 -23.10 23.64
CA ALA A 18 1.89 -23.12 24.97
C ALA A 18 2.60 -22.08 25.87
N GLY A 19 1.82 -21.15 26.45
CA GLY A 19 2.36 -20.14 27.35
C GLY A 19 2.58 -18.72 26.79
N MET A 20 2.08 -18.37 25.60
CA MET A 20 1.98 -16.96 25.18
C MET A 20 0.62 -16.36 25.57
N PRO A 21 0.57 -15.27 26.36
CA PRO A 21 -0.66 -14.53 26.62
C PRO A 21 -1.32 -14.04 25.33
N ALA A 22 -2.56 -14.45 25.10
CA ALA A 22 -3.29 -14.22 23.88
C ALA A 22 -4.07 -12.90 23.90
N PHE A 23 -3.49 -11.79 23.42
CA PHE A 23 -4.26 -10.58 23.03
C PHE A 23 -4.78 -10.74 21.58
N GLN A 24 -5.47 -11.86 21.32
CA GLN A 24 -5.49 -12.46 19.99
C GLN A 24 -6.57 -11.91 19.04
N GLY A 25 -7.70 -11.38 19.53
CA GLY A 25 -8.83 -11.02 18.67
C GLY A 25 -8.46 -9.99 17.60
N LEU A 26 -8.02 -8.80 18.03
CA LEU A 26 -7.67 -7.70 17.14
C LEU A 26 -6.40 -8.00 16.33
N THR A 27 -5.36 -8.53 16.97
CA THR A 27 -4.11 -9.00 16.35
C THR A 27 -4.38 -9.96 15.19
N ASN A 28 -5.25 -10.96 15.38
CA ASN A 28 -5.55 -11.94 14.32
C ASN A 28 -6.31 -11.31 13.15
N LYS A 29 -7.25 -10.40 13.43
CA LYS A 29 -8.02 -9.70 12.39
C LYS A 29 -7.11 -8.79 11.57
N LEU A 30 -6.29 -7.96 12.21
CA LEU A 30 -5.34 -7.09 11.52
C LEU A 30 -4.23 -7.88 10.81
N GLY A 31 -3.86 -9.07 11.28
CA GLY A 31 -2.91 -9.93 10.57
C GLY A 31 -3.51 -10.63 9.34
N ASN A 32 -4.83 -10.81 9.29
CA ASN A 32 -5.50 -11.57 8.21
C ASN A 32 -6.02 -10.69 7.08
N TYR A 33 -6.37 -9.44 7.37
CA TYR A 33 -7.00 -8.50 6.45
C TYR A 33 -6.17 -7.23 6.36
N GLN A 34 -6.21 -6.58 5.21
CA GLN A 34 -5.61 -5.27 5.03
C GLN A 34 -6.76 -4.27 4.89
N TYR A 35 -6.68 -3.13 5.56
CA TYR A 35 -7.69 -2.08 5.52
C TYR A 35 -7.13 -0.87 4.78
N ASN A 36 -7.96 -0.23 3.97
CA ASN A 36 -7.61 1.01 3.25
C ASN A 36 -8.16 2.26 3.95
N ASP A 37 -9.17 2.09 4.80
CA ASP A 37 -9.84 3.17 5.49
C ASP A 37 -9.61 3.04 7.01
N PRO A 38 -9.05 4.07 7.67
CA PRO A 38 -8.92 4.09 9.13
C PRO A 38 -10.24 3.83 9.86
N GLN A 39 -11.39 4.24 9.30
CA GLN A 39 -12.70 4.01 9.90
C GLN A 39 -13.08 2.53 9.95
N GLU A 40 -12.62 1.71 9.00
CA GLU A 40 -12.83 0.25 9.07
C GLU A 40 -12.07 -0.36 10.27
N VAL A 41 -10.86 0.13 10.54
CA VAL A 41 -10.07 -0.28 11.72
C VAL A 41 -10.73 0.22 13.01
N LYS A 42 -11.25 1.45 13.02
CA LYS A 42 -12.02 2.01 14.14
C LYS A 42 -13.24 1.14 14.44
N ALA A 43 -14.06 0.85 13.43
CA ALA A 43 -15.24 0.02 13.57
C ALA A 43 -14.90 -1.40 14.06
N LEU A 44 -13.73 -1.91 13.70
CA LEU A 44 -13.21 -3.17 14.25
C LEU A 44 -12.85 -3.04 15.74
N ILE A 45 -12.17 -1.97 16.15
CA ILE A 45 -11.83 -1.72 17.56
C ILE A 45 -13.09 -1.54 18.41
N ASP A 46 -14.08 -0.79 17.92
CA ASP A 46 -15.34 -0.52 18.60
C ASP A 46 -16.16 -1.80 18.86
N LYS A 47 -16.01 -2.83 18.02
CA LYS A 47 -16.59 -4.17 18.26
C LYS A 47 -15.95 -4.92 19.44
N TYR A 48 -14.80 -4.47 19.93
CA TYR A 48 -14.08 -5.06 21.07
C TYR A 48 -13.74 -3.98 22.11
N PRO A 49 -14.74 -3.37 22.78
CA PRO A 49 -14.51 -2.22 23.67
C PRO A 49 -13.63 -2.54 24.89
N LYS A 50 -13.59 -3.81 25.31
CA LYS A 50 -12.71 -4.32 26.38
C LYS A 50 -11.26 -4.56 25.92
N SER A 51 -10.98 -4.42 24.62
CA SER A 51 -9.63 -4.48 24.09
C SER A 51 -8.92 -3.14 24.30
N ASN A 52 -7.67 -3.18 24.75
CA ASN A 52 -6.82 -2.00 24.84
C ASN A 52 -6.34 -1.51 23.46
N ALA A 53 -6.92 -2.03 22.36
CA ALA A 53 -6.52 -1.75 20.97
C ALA A 53 -5.04 -2.05 20.64
N ILE A 54 -4.38 -2.80 21.50
CA ILE A 54 -3.01 -3.26 21.30
C ILE A 54 -3.03 -4.45 20.35
N VAL A 55 -2.11 -4.41 19.39
CA VAL A 55 -1.90 -5.48 18.41
C VAL A 55 -0.44 -5.90 18.35
N GLY A 56 -0.24 -7.18 18.02
CA GLY A 56 1.09 -7.77 17.97
C GLY A 56 1.51 -8.32 19.33
N ASN A 57 2.81 -8.58 19.47
CA ASN A 57 3.40 -9.18 20.67
C ASN A 57 4.72 -8.47 20.98
N LEU A 58 5.09 -8.46 22.26
CA LEU A 58 6.45 -8.08 22.66
C LEU A 58 7.49 -8.94 21.90
N PRO A 59 8.72 -8.42 21.70
CA PRO A 59 9.84 -9.19 21.21
C PRO A 59 9.98 -10.55 21.91
N PRO A 60 10.18 -11.66 21.17
CA PRO A 60 10.30 -13.00 21.76
C PRO A 60 11.30 -13.09 22.92
N GLU A 61 12.46 -12.44 22.77
CA GLU A 61 13.50 -12.37 23.78
C GLU A 61 13.04 -11.70 25.10
N TRP A 62 12.12 -10.74 25.03
CA TRP A 62 11.56 -10.12 26.23
C TRP A 62 10.57 -11.08 26.90
N ILE A 63 9.77 -11.78 26.09
CA ILE A 63 8.80 -12.76 26.59
C ILE A 63 9.54 -13.91 27.29
N ASP A 64 10.65 -14.37 26.73
CA ASP A 64 11.45 -15.45 27.32
C ASP A 64 12.01 -15.02 28.68
N LYS A 65 12.52 -13.78 28.80
CA LYS A 65 12.95 -13.22 30.09
C LYS A 65 11.83 -13.07 31.11
N ILE A 66 10.65 -12.63 30.68
CA ILE A 66 9.46 -12.55 31.55
C ILE A 66 9.05 -13.95 32.02
N LYS A 67 9.14 -14.96 31.16
CA LYS A 67 8.80 -16.35 31.53
C LYS A 67 9.78 -16.96 32.52
N GLU A 68 11.08 -16.66 32.38
CA GLU A 68 12.13 -17.05 33.31
C GLU A 68 11.88 -16.43 34.70
N LYS A 69 11.56 -15.13 34.75
CA LYS A 69 11.36 -14.41 36.01
C LYS A 69 10.03 -14.71 36.70
N TYR A 70 8.96 -14.90 35.92
CA TYR A 70 7.60 -15.12 36.43
C TYR A 70 7.08 -16.46 35.94
N PRO A 71 7.12 -17.53 36.74
CA PRO A 71 6.64 -18.86 36.33
C PRO A 71 5.13 -18.92 36.07
N SER A 72 4.34 -18.14 36.80
CA SER A 72 2.87 -18.12 36.69
C SER A 72 2.38 -17.41 35.43
N GLN A 73 1.39 -18.00 34.76
CA GLN A 73 0.78 -17.40 33.57
C GLN A 73 0.09 -16.05 33.84
N ASP A 74 -0.53 -15.89 35.01
CA ASP A 74 -1.28 -14.67 35.33
C ASP A 74 -0.37 -13.52 35.73
N GLU A 75 0.75 -13.81 36.40
CA GLU A 75 1.80 -12.82 36.64
C GLU A 75 2.43 -12.36 35.33
N ARG A 76 2.74 -13.30 34.42
CA ARG A 76 3.23 -12.97 33.06
C ARG A 76 2.26 -12.02 32.34
N LYS A 77 0.95 -12.32 32.35
CA LYS A 77 -0.08 -11.46 31.76
C LYS A 77 -0.07 -10.07 32.39
N LYS A 78 0.01 -9.98 33.73
CA LYS A 78 0.02 -8.71 34.46
C LYS A 78 1.22 -7.85 34.07
N ILE A 79 2.41 -8.42 34.06
CA ILE A 79 3.66 -7.73 33.70
C ILE A 79 3.63 -7.28 32.23
N ILE A 80 3.15 -8.12 31.32
CA ILE A 80 3.04 -7.74 29.91
C ILE A 80 2.07 -6.58 29.71
N LYS A 81 0.91 -6.58 30.40
CA LYS A 81 -0.02 -5.44 30.38
C LYS A 81 0.62 -4.17 30.93
N GLU A 82 1.40 -4.29 32.00
CA GLU A 82 2.09 -3.14 32.58
C GLU A 82 3.10 -2.54 31.61
N ILE A 83 3.92 -3.34 30.92
CA ILE A 83 4.84 -2.86 29.88
C ILE A 83 4.07 -2.08 28.81
N TYR A 84 2.97 -2.66 28.31
CA TYR A 84 2.15 -2.02 27.29
C TYR A 84 1.57 -0.68 27.74
N ASN A 85 1.07 -0.60 28.98
CA ASN A 85 0.54 0.65 29.55
C ASN A 85 1.64 1.70 29.66
N VAL A 86 2.84 1.33 30.11
CA VAL A 86 3.99 2.23 30.22
C VAL A 86 4.40 2.79 28.86
N PHE A 87 4.37 1.97 27.80
CA PHE A 87 4.59 2.47 26.43
C PHE A 87 3.54 3.51 26.02
N GLY A 88 2.27 3.31 26.38
CA GLY A 88 1.21 4.29 26.13
C GLY A 88 1.44 5.62 26.86
N GLU A 89 1.78 5.57 28.16
CA GLU A 89 2.14 6.76 28.93
C GLU A 89 3.34 7.51 28.34
N VAL A 90 4.37 6.77 27.94
CA VAL A 90 5.58 7.31 27.33
C VAL A 90 5.28 7.95 25.98
N ALA A 91 4.48 7.30 25.14
CA ALA A 91 4.02 7.89 23.88
C ALA A 91 3.27 9.20 24.12
N ASP A 92 2.48 9.30 25.19
CA ASP A 92 1.76 10.52 25.54
C ASP A 92 2.65 11.68 25.96
N LEU A 93 3.65 11.39 26.79
CA LEU A 93 4.67 12.37 27.19
C LEU A 93 5.45 12.88 25.95
N LEU A 94 5.91 11.96 25.12
CA LEU A 94 6.76 12.26 23.97
C LEU A 94 6.01 12.99 22.86
N ARG A 95 4.71 12.73 22.65
CA ARG A 95 3.94 13.40 21.60
C ARG A 95 3.88 14.91 21.77
N ILE A 96 3.76 15.38 23.01
CA ILE A 96 3.64 16.80 23.35
C ILE A 96 5.01 17.47 23.35
N TYR A 97 6.06 16.77 23.81
CA TYR A 97 7.36 17.37 24.09
C TYR A 97 8.52 16.56 23.48
N SER A 98 8.43 16.36 22.16
CA SER A 98 9.15 15.31 21.43
C SER A 98 10.67 15.25 21.57
N SER A 99 11.33 16.30 22.06
CA SER A 99 12.79 16.34 22.22
C SER A 99 13.24 17.06 23.49
N LYS A 100 12.32 17.40 24.43
CA LYS A 100 12.71 18.10 25.66
C LYS A 100 13.53 17.16 26.56
N PRO A 101 14.74 17.56 27.01
CA PRO A 101 15.62 16.69 27.79
C PRO A 101 14.96 16.06 29.02
N ASP A 102 14.23 16.84 29.82
CA ASP A 102 13.57 16.34 31.05
C ASP A 102 12.48 15.31 30.72
N VAL A 103 11.71 15.56 29.66
CA VAL A 103 10.66 14.62 29.23
C VAL A 103 11.26 13.33 28.69
N MET A 104 12.36 13.43 27.92
CA MET A 104 13.12 12.27 27.46
C MET A 104 13.70 11.46 28.62
N HIS A 105 14.19 12.15 29.66
CA HIS A 105 14.67 11.52 30.89
C HIS A 105 13.55 10.77 31.62
N ASP A 106 12.41 11.42 31.84
CA ASP A 106 11.24 10.82 32.51
C ASP A 106 10.68 9.63 31.74
N ALA A 107 10.53 9.77 30.41
CA ALA A 107 10.12 8.69 29.52
C ALA A 107 11.08 7.50 29.60
N SER A 108 12.40 7.77 29.60
CA SER A 108 13.44 6.75 29.72
C SER A 108 13.38 6.03 31.07
N LYS A 109 13.16 6.78 32.16
CA LYS A 109 13.04 6.23 33.52
C LYS A 109 11.82 5.32 33.65
N LYS A 110 10.67 5.73 33.10
CA LYS A 110 9.44 4.92 33.07
C LYS A 110 9.65 3.59 32.33
N LEU A 111 10.20 3.61 31.11
CA LEU A 111 10.51 2.39 30.36
C LEU A 111 11.57 1.53 31.07
N GLY A 112 12.63 2.14 31.57
CA GLY A 112 13.71 1.45 32.29
C GLY A 112 13.18 0.70 33.51
N ASN A 113 12.36 1.34 34.32
CA ASN A 113 11.72 0.71 35.48
C ASN A 113 10.83 -0.48 35.08
N ALA A 114 10.01 -0.32 34.03
CA ALA A 114 9.15 -1.39 33.53
C ALA A 114 9.97 -2.60 33.03
N PHE A 115 11.05 -2.36 32.29
CA PHE A 115 11.91 -3.43 31.79
C PHE A 115 12.72 -4.12 32.90
N ASN A 116 13.20 -3.36 33.88
CA ASN A 116 13.96 -3.92 34.99
C ASN A 116 13.04 -4.78 35.88
N LYS A 117 11.83 -4.28 36.16
CA LYS A 117 10.77 -5.05 36.82
C LYS A 117 10.45 -6.33 36.06
N ALA A 118 10.27 -6.25 34.73
CA ALA A 118 9.97 -7.40 33.89
C ALA A 118 11.14 -8.39 33.71
N GLY A 119 12.37 -8.03 34.12
CA GLY A 119 13.58 -8.84 33.89
C GLY A 119 14.11 -8.78 32.45
N VAL A 120 13.62 -7.84 31.63
CA VAL A 120 13.97 -7.71 30.21
C VAL A 120 15.35 -7.06 30.04
N SER A 121 15.65 -6.03 30.84
CA SER A 121 16.94 -5.34 30.80
C SER A 121 17.23 -4.69 32.15
N GLN A 122 18.39 -4.98 32.73
CA GLN A 122 18.87 -4.31 33.95
C GLN A 122 19.55 -2.98 33.64
N ASN A 123 20.17 -2.87 32.46
CA ASN A 123 20.91 -1.69 32.00
C ASN A 123 20.18 -1.05 30.82
N PHE A 124 18.96 -0.57 31.05
CA PHE A 124 18.21 0.16 30.04
C PHE A 124 18.95 1.45 29.67
N LYS A 125 19.25 1.62 28.39
CA LYS A 125 19.82 2.88 27.89
C LYS A 125 18.71 3.90 27.67
N PRO A 126 18.93 5.19 27.99
CA PRO A 126 17.97 6.24 27.71
C PRO A 126 17.50 6.25 26.25
N LEU A 127 16.27 6.70 26.04
CA LEU A 127 15.71 6.95 24.72
C LEU A 127 16.57 7.97 23.99
N GLU A 128 16.83 7.72 22.71
CA GLU A 128 17.50 8.64 21.80
C GLU A 128 16.50 9.11 20.74
N TYR A 129 16.30 10.41 20.63
CA TYR A 129 15.45 10.98 19.58
C TYR A 129 16.13 10.87 18.22
N LYS A 130 15.46 10.27 17.24
CA LYS A 130 16.01 10.04 15.88
C LYS A 130 15.49 11.00 14.82
N GLY A 131 14.46 11.77 15.13
CA GLY A 131 13.89 12.74 14.22
C GLY A 131 12.37 12.71 14.19
N ARG A 132 11.83 13.67 13.43
CA ARG A 132 10.39 13.90 13.25
C ARG A 132 10.07 13.88 11.77
N GLY A 133 9.16 13.01 11.40
CA GLY A 133 8.52 12.98 10.08
C GLY A 133 7.19 13.74 10.07
N SER A 134 6.50 13.65 8.94
CA SER A 134 5.18 14.28 8.73
C SER A 134 4.08 13.68 9.61
N SER A 135 4.16 12.40 9.96
CA SER A 135 3.13 11.68 10.71
C SER A 135 3.50 11.37 12.16
N GLY A 136 4.79 11.40 12.51
CA GLY A 136 5.25 11.05 13.86
C GLY A 136 6.72 11.35 14.12
N SER A 137 7.15 10.98 15.32
CA SER A 137 8.53 11.10 15.80
C SER A 137 9.09 9.72 16.15
N GLY A 138 10.37 9.49 15.85
CA GLY A 138 11.06 8.23 16.11
C GLY A 138 12.00 8.32 17.32
N TYR A 139 11.91 7.33 18.21
CA TYR A 139 12.74 7.22 19.41
C TYR A 139 13.41 5.86 19.46
N MET A 140 14.73 5.84 19.45
CA MET A 140 15.50 4.61 19.57
C MET A 140 15.71 4.27 21.04
N PHE A 141 15.59 2.99 21.38
CA PHE A 141 16.02 2.46 22.67
C PHE A 141 16.68 1.09 22.53
N GLN A 142 17.43 0.70 23.55
CA GLN A 142 18.07 -0.62 23.61
C GLN A 142 17.49 -1.42 24.78
N ALA A 143 17.06 -2.65 24.48
CA ALA A 143 16.61 -3.61 25.49
C ALA A 143 17.33 -4.94 25.23
N GLY A 144 18.22 -5.32 26.16
CA GLY A 144 19.18 -6.40 25.95
C GLY A 144 20.20 -6.03 24.87
N GLN A 145 20.44 -6.94 23.92
CA GLN A 145 21.41 -6.76 22.83
C GLN A 145 20.82 -6.08 21.58
N LYS A 146 19.50 -5.89 21.51
CA LYS A 146 18.84 -5.33 20.33
C LYS A 146 18.38 -3.89 20.53
N LYS A 147 18.34 -3.16 19.42
CA LYS A 147 17.83 -1.81 19.33
C LYS A 147 16.45 -1.82 18.67
N TYR A 148 15.61 -0.92 19.11
CA TYR A 148 14.21 -0.80 18.71
C TYR A 148 13.90 0.67 18.42
N ILE A 149 12.89 0.90 17.58
CA ILE A 149 12.29 2.21 17.37
C ILE A 149 10.88 2.19 17.96
N LEU A 150 10.61 3.13 18.84
CA LEU A 150 9.27 3.58 19.21
C LEU A 150 8.89 4.74 18.29
N LYS A 151 7.95 4.52 17.37
CA LYS A 151 7.35 5.59 16.54
C LYS A 151 6.10 6.09 17.23
N VAL A 152 6.09 7.37 17.60
CA VAL A 152 4.95 8.05 18.23
C VAL A 152 4.34 9.00 17.21
N TYR A 153 3.05 8.83 16.90
CA TYR A 153 2.39 9.68 15.91
C TYR A 153 1.95 11.00 16.53
N HIS A 154 1.90 12.06 15.71
CA HIS A 154 1.55 13.41 16.15
C HIS A 154 0.10 13.54 16.63
N THR A 155 -0.78 12.69 16.11
CA THR A 155 -2.21 12.69 16.43
C THR A 155 -2.64 11.38 17.08
N LYS A 156 -3.50 11.49 18.09
CA LYS A 156 -4.25 10.36 18.68
C LYS A 156 -5.56 10.19 17.94
N ASP A 157 -6.03 8.94 17.86
CA ASP A 157 -7.36 8.61 17.34
C ASP A 157 -7.67 9.26 15.98
N ASP A 158 -6.64 9.46 15.16
CA ASP A 158 -6.80 10.05 13.84
C ASP A 158 -7.27 8.98 12.85
N TYR A 159 -8.60 8.88 12.80
CA TYR A 159 -9.32 8.05 11.83
C TYR A 159 -9.83 8.86 10.64
N SER A 160 -9.31 10.08 10.42
CA SER A 160 -9.73 10.88 9.26
C SER A 160 -9.43 10.12 7.95
N SER A 161 -10.37 10.17 7.01
CA SER A 161 -10.38 9.39 5.76
C SER A 161 -9.37 9.88 4.71
N LEU A 162 -8.37 10.67 5.09
CA LEU A 162 -7.32 11.07 4.16
C LEU A 162 -6.54 9.81 3.73
N GLU A 163 -6.42 9.62 2.42
CA GLU A 163 -5.89 8.42 1.72
C GLU A 163 -4.43 8.05 2.06
N SER A 164 -3.81 8.66 3.06
CA SER A 164 -2.43 8.38 3.42
C SER A 164 -2.33 7.13 4.30
N GLY A 165 -1.53 6.17 3.83
CA GLY A 165 -1.18 4.96 4.58
C GLY A 165 -0.43 5.21 5.89
N ASN A 166 -0.03 6.45 6.14
CA ASN A 166 0.73 6.94 7.29
C ASN A 166 -0.12 7.15 8.55
N LYS A 167 -1.39 6.73 8.55
CA LYS A 167 -2.22 6.75 9.76
C LYS A 167 -1.79 5.64 10.73
N PRO A 168 -1.81 5.88 12.05
CA PRO A 168 -1.36 4.90 13.05
C PRO A 168 -2.06 3.54 12.93
N SER A 169 -3.38 3.57 12.71
CA SER A 169 -4.22 2.39 12.57
C SER A 169 -3.90 1.56 11.33
N LEU A 170 -3.65 2.21 10.19
CA LEU A 170 -3.30 1.57 8.93
C LEU A 170 -1.88 1.01 8.96
N GLU A 171 -0.91 1.77 9.47
CA GLU A 171 0.47 1.32 9.59
C GLU A 171 0.59 0.12 10.54
N ALA A 172 -0.12 0.14 11.68
CA ALA A 172 -0.22 -1.01 12.58
C ALA A 172 -0.88 -2.23 11.89
N ASN A 173 -1.94 -2.01 11.11
CA ASN A 173 -2.56 -3.09 10.34
C ASN A 173 -1.58 -3.71 9.33
N ARG A 174 -0.86 -2.89 8.58
CA ARG A 174 0.10 -3.33 7.55
C ARG A 174 1.30 -4.04 8.16
N GLY A 175 1.86 -3.51 9.24
CA GLY A 175 2.93 -4.17 10.00
C GLY A 175 2.49 -5.54 10.52
N MET A 176 1.28 -5.64 11.06
CA MET A 176 0.71 -6.92 11.51
C MET A 176 0.43 -7.88 10.36
N PHE A 177 -0.07 -7.38 9.24
CA PHE A 177 -0.36 -8.17 8.05
C PHE A 177 0.92 -8.72 7.42
N TRP A 178 1.93 -7.87 7.23
CA TRP A 178 3.27 -8.25 6.76
C TRP A 178 3.89 -9.30 7.67
N LYS A 179 3.84 -9.06 8.99
CA LYS A 179 4.33 -9.99 10.00
C LYS A 179 3.69 -11.39 9.89
N LYS A 180 2.44 -11.49 9.45
CA LYS A 180 1.75 -12.77 9.33
C LYS A 180 1.99 -13.46 7.98
N ASN A 181 2.05 -12.69 6.90
CA ASN A 181 1.97 -13.22 5.54
C ASN A 181 3.31 -13.20 4.79
N ALA A 182 4.26 -12.38 5.26
CA ALA A 182 5.52 -12.10 4.57
C ALA A 182 6.76 -12.23 5.49
N ALA A 183 6.63 -12.21 6.83
CA ALA A 183 7.70 -12.19 7.87
C ALA A 183 8.91 -13.13 7.77
N LYS A 184 8.93 -14.06 6.83
CA LYS A 184 10.17 -14.76 6.46
C LYS A 184 11.10 -13.90 5.60
N ASP A 185 10.63 -12.77 5.08
CA ASP A 185 11.49 -11.80 4.41
C ASP A 185 12.20 -10.88 5.40
N GLU A 186 13.34 -10.42 4.94
CA GLU A 186 14.21 -9.49 5.66
C GLU A 186 14.07 -8.07 5.10
N ARG A 187 13.09 -7.83 4.20
CA ARG A 187 12.95 -6.57 3.46
C ARG A 187 12.38 -5.45 4.32
N HIS A 188 11.56 -5.75 5.32
CA HIS A 188 11.00 -4.73 6.22
C HIS A 188 11.62 -4.80 7.62
N ALA A 189 11.68 -3.64 8.29
CA ALA A 189 11.95 -3.58 9.73
C ALA A 189 10.94 -4.45 10.48
N LYS A 190 11.41 -5.33 11.34
CA LYS A 190 10.53 -6.30 11.99
C LYS A 190 9.53 -5.59 12.91
N PHE A 191 8.24 -5.77 12.62
CA PHE A 191 7.15 -5.24 13.45
C PHE A 191 6.94 -6.09 14.71
N TYR A 192 6.89 -5.46 15.87
CA TYR A 192 6.61 -6.16 17.13
C TYR A 192 5.16 -5.97 17.57
N PHE A 193 4.80 -4.75 17.97
CA PHE A 193 3.47 -4.40 18.45
C PHE A 193 3.17 -2.91 18.25
N ALA A 194 1.89 -2.56 18.40
CA ALA A 194 1.40 -1.19 18.37
C ALA A 194 0.19 -1.04 19.29
N ASP A 195 -0.07 0.18 19.74
CA ASP A 195 -1.34 0.58 20.32
C ASP A 195 -1.98 1.59 19.38
N ILE A 196 -3.16 1.23 18.88
CA ILE A 196 -3.87 2.04 17.89
C ILE A 196 -4.59 3.23 18.53
N LYS A 197 -5.00 3.14 19.81
CA LYS A 197 -5.67 4.23 20.53
C LYS A 197 -4.67 5.30 20.95
N THR A 198 -3.54 4.88 21.50
CA THR A 198 -2.47 5.82 21.87
C THR A 198 -1.54 6.15 20.71
N SER A 199 -1.81 5.65 19.50
CA SER A 199 -1.07 5.95 18.28
C SER A 199 0.44 5.86 18.46
N TYR A 200 0.94 4.65 18.71
CA TYR A 200 2.37 4.35 18.61
C TYR A 200 2.61 2.94 18.08
N ASN A 201 3.81 2.70 17.53
CA ASN A 201 4.27 1.36 17.19
C ASN A 201 5.72 1.12 17.63
N VAL A 202 6.09 -0.16 17.76
CA VAL A 202 7.44 -0.60 18.08
C VAL A 202 7.93 -1.56 17.00
N VAL A 203 9.05 -1.18 16.37
CA VAL A 203 9.72 -1.94 15.31
C VAL A 203 11.20 -2.15 15.65
N GLU A 204 11.84 -3.10 14.99
CA GLU A 204 13.30 -3.28 15.06
C GLU A 204 14.02 -2.06 14.47
N PHE A 205 15.07 -1.58 15.16
CA PHE A 205 15.91 -0.53 14.59
C PHE A 205 16.86 -1.14 13.55
N ILE A 206 16.92 -0.51 12.38
CA ILE A 206 17.80 -0.90 11.28
C ILE A 206 19.00 0.04 11.24
N GLU A 207 20.21 -0.51 11.36
CA GLU A 207 21.45 0.25 11.25
C GLU A 207 21.92 0.36 9.80
N ASN A 208 22.65 1.44 9.47
CA ASN A 208 23.17 1.69 8.12
C ASN A 208 24.18 0.65 7.60
N LYS A 209 24.66 -0.26 8.45
CA LYS A 209 25.70 -1.23 8.12
C LYS A 209 25.22 -2.68 8.14
N ILE A 210 23.91 -2.93 8.16
CA ILE A 210 23.42 -4.30 8.14
C ILE A 210 23.54 -4.92 6.74
N PRO A 211 23.75 -6.24 6.64
CA PRO A 211 23.73 -6.93 5.35
C PRO A 211 22.39 -6.78 4.62
N LEU A 212 22.46 -6.73 3.29
CA LEU A 212 21.29 -6.79 2.42
C LEU A 212 20.43 -8.02 2.75
N PRO A 213 19.10 -7.92 2.62
CA PRO A 213 18.20 -9.07 2.79
C PRO A 213 18.64 -10.26 1.92
N LYS A 214 18.74 -11.45 2.52
CA LYS A 214 19.04 -12.69 1.76
C LYS A 214 17.99 -13.04 0.72
N LYS A 215 16.77 -12.54 0.93
CA LYS A 215 15.62 -12.76 0.05
C LYS A 215 14.77 -11.51 -0.01
N ILE A 216 14.64 -10.96 -1.21
CA ILE A 216 13.66 -9.93 -1.52
C ILE A 216 12.39 -10.63 -1.97
N VAL A 217 11.31 -10.40 -1.23
CA VAL A 217 9.97 -10.83 -1.64
C VAL A 217 9.34 -9.69 -2.43
N ASP A 218 8.77 -10.06 -3.57
CA ASP A 218 7.87 -9.19 -4.31
C ASP A 218 6.59 -8.97 -3.48
N GLU A 219 6.42 -7.77 -2.94
CA GLU A 219 5.32 -7.34 -2.08
C GLU A 219 3.94 -7.52 -2.75
N ARG A 220 3.90 -7.53 -4.09
CA ARG A 220 2.67 -7.78 -4.85
C ARG A 220 2.08 -9.16 -4.51
N ILE A 221 2.92 -10.14 -4.15
CA ILE A 221 2.44 -11.49 -3.78
C ILE A 221 1.58 -11.50 -2.51
N VAL A 222 1.64 -10.42 -1.71
CA VAL A 222 0.81 -10.23 -0.52
C VAL A 222 -0.17 -9.06 -0.69
N ASN A 223 -0.42 -8.62 -1.93
CA ASN A 223 -1.36 -7.55 -2.26
C ASN A 223 -0.95 -6.18 -1.68
N LEU A 224 0.35 -5.94 -1.53
CA LEU A 224 0.91 -4.65 -1.12
C LEU A 224 1.86 -4.12 -2.20
N ARG A 225 2.05 -2.80 -2.21
CA ARG A 225 3.10 -2.12 -2.94
C ARG A 225 3.72 -1.04 -2.05
N ASP A 226 5.04 -0.96 -2.03
CA ASP A 226 5.74 0.15 -1.39
C ASP A 226 5.88 1.29 -2.43
N ASN A 227 5.30 2.47 -2.17
CA ASN A 227 5.41 3.62 -3.09
C ASN A 227 6.56 4.56 -2.73
N ASP A 228 7.11 4.46 -1.52
CA ASP A 228 8.22 5.30 -1.07
C ASP A 228 9.59 4.78 -1.56
N VAL A 229 9.61 3.81 -2.49
CA VAL A 229 10.84 3.07 -2.79
C VAL A 229 11.73 3.80 -3.80
N ILE A 230 11.23 4.72 -4.62
CA ILE A 230 12.06 5.39 -5.64
C ILE A 230 11.49 6.80 -5.87
N ASP A 231 12.24 7.85 -5.54
CA ASP A 231 11.93 9.20 -6.01
C ASP A 231 12.29 9.38 -7.49
N ASP A 232 11.90 10.49 -8.10
CA ASP A 232 12.12 10.75 -9.53
C ASP A 232 13.62 10.72 -9.93
N ASP A 233 14.53 10.85 -8.95
CA ASP A 233 15.99 10.81 -9.10
C ASP A 233 16.60 9.41 -8.84
N GLY A 234 15.79 8.41 -8.51
CA GLY A 234 16.24 7.04 -8.28
C GLY A 234 16.66 6.72 -6.84
N PHE A 235 16.45 7.63 -5.88
CA PHE A 235 16.79 7.40 -4.48
C PHE A 235 15.67 6.65 -3.76
N LEU A 236 16.10 5.67 -2.95
CA LEU A 236 15.20 4.89 -2.12
C LEU A 236 14.81 5.70 -0.88
N ILE A 237 13.67 6.39 -0.91
CA ILE A 237 13.11 7.03 0.29
C ILE A 237 12.77 5.92 1.30
N ASN A 238 12.98 6.17 2.60
CA ASN A 238 12.62 5.24 3.67
C ASN A 238 13.25 3.83 3.62
N GLN A 239 14.42 3.69 2.99
CA GLN A 239 15.22 2.47 3.05
C GLN A 239 16.58 2.66 3.71
N ILE A 240 16.99 1.67 4.49
CA ILE A 240 18.36 1.54 4.99
C ILE A 240 18.88 0.17 4.60
N SER A 241 19.99 0.13 3.85
CA SER A 241 20.61 -1.13 3.38
C SER A 241 19.61 -2.08 2.70
N GLY A 242 18.82 -1.54 1.76
CA GLY A 242 17.81 -2.29 1.00
C GLY A 242 16.62 -2.78 1.83
N ARG A 243 16.44 -2.26 3.06
CA ARG A 243 15.30 -2.57 3.93
C ARG A 243 14.40 -1.37 4.11
N VAL A 244 13.11 -1.57 3.89
CA VAL A 244 12.05 -0.60 4.16
C VAL A 244 11.86 -0.49 5.67
N ILE A 245 11.99 0.72 6.19
CA ILE A 245 12.04 0.95 7.64
C ILE A 245 10.62 1.14 8.22
N GLU A 246 9.67 1.58 7.39
CA GLU A 246 8.30 1.89 7.82
C GLU A 246 7.21 1.23 6.97
N TYR A 247 6.01 1.11 7.54
CA TYR A 247 4.87 0.47 6.87
C TYR A 247 3.86 1.50 6.34
N GLY A 248 4.12 2.79 6.54
CA GLY A 248 3.22 3.88 6.15
C GLY A 248 3.16 4.11 4.63
N GLY A 249 4.29 3.94 3.94
CA GLY A 249 4.42 4.04 2.48
C GLY A 249 3.83 2.88 1.67
N GLN A 250 3.25 1.89 2.34
CA GLN A 250 2.58 0.77 1.68
C GLN A 250 1.22 1.17 1.10
N TYR A 251 0.78 0.48 0.07
CA TYR A 251 -0.56 0.64 -0.50
C TYR A 251 -1.14 -0.72 -0.84
N ILE A 252 -2.45 -0.85 -0.71
CA ILE A 252 -3.18 -2.05 -1.10
C ILE A 252 -3.39 -2.02 -2.60
N ILE A 253 -2.98 -3.09 -3.27
CA ILE A 253 -3.18 -3.22 -4.72
C ILE A 253 -4.66 -3.50 -5.01
N SER A 254 -5.28 -4.50 -4.40
CA SER A 254 -6.69 -4.80 -4.65
C SER A 254 -7.48 -4.78 -3.35
N ASP A 255 -8.51 -3.92 -3.27
CA ASP A 255 -9.43 -3.88 -2.12
C ASP A 255 -10.25 -5.18 -2.01
N ALA A 256 -10.56 -5.81 -3.15
CA ALA A 256 -11.20 -7.12 -3.14
C ALA A 256 -10.28 -8.20 -2.52
N ALA A 257 -9.01 -8.22 -2.90
CA ALA A 257 -8.05 -9.19 -2.37
C ALA A 257 -7.62 -8.89 -0.91
N SER A 258 -7.71 -7.65 -0.46
CA SER A 258 -7.37 -7.28 0.92
C SER A 258 -8.33 -7.91 1.94
N LYS A 259 -9.61 -8.00 1.57
CA LYS A 259 -10.72 -8.52 2.36
C LYS A 259 -11.01 -10.01 2.12
N ASN A 260 -10.46 -10.63 1.08
CA ASN A 260 -10.73 -12.03 0.73
C ASN A 260 -9.46 -12.88 0.56
N LYS A 261 -9.29 -13.88 1.43
CA LYS A 261 -8.13 -14.78 1.44
C LYS A 261 -7.99 -15.59 0.14
N ASN A 262 -9.09 -16.02 -0.46
CA ASN A 262 -9.07 -16.79 -1.70
C ASN A 262 -8.62 -15.91 -2.87
N LEU A 263 -9.16 -14.69 -2.96
CA LEU A 263 -8.71 -13.72 -3.97
C LEU A 263 -7.25 -13.36 -3.80
N ARG A 264 -6.77 -13.21 -2.56
CA ARG A 264 -5.35 -12.96 -2.27
C ARG A 264 -4.46 -14.11 -2.70
N TYR A 265 -4.87 -15.36 -2.44
CA TYR A 265 -4.15 -16.55 -2.92
C TYR A 265 -4.11 -16.57 -4.44
N ILE A 266 -5.22 -16.25 -5.08
CA ILE A 266 -5.35 -16.24 -6.53
C ILE A 266 -4.44 -15.17 -7.14
N PHE A 267 -4.50 -13.95 -6.60
CA PHE A 267 -3.61 -12.85 -6.98
C PHE A 267 -2.14 -13.23 -6.84
N LYS A 268 -1.77 -13.88 -5.73
CA LYS A 268 -0.41 -14.40 -5.51
C LYS A 268 0.03 -15.39 -6.59
N GLN A 269 -0.84 -16.25 -7.09
CA GLN A 269 -0.47 -17.16 -8.18
C GLN A 269 -0.35 -16.39 -9.50
N PHE A 270 -1.24 -15.42 -9.76
CA PHE A 270 -1.17 -14.56 -10.95
C PHE A 270 0.16 -13.80 -11.03
N ILE A 271 0.59 -13.15 -9.95
CA ILE A 271 1.86 -12.42 -9.87
C ILE A 271 3.08 -13.34 -10.10
N LYS A 272 2.96 -14.64 -9.83
CA LYS A 272 4.05 -15.60 -10.06
C LYS A 272 4.11 -16.15 -11.49
N LEU A 273 3.09 -15.92 -12.32
CA LEU A 273 3.13 -16.34 -13.72
C LEU A 273 4.16 -15.51 -14.50
N PRO A 274 4.79 -16.06 -15.54
CA PRO A 274 5.56 -15.26 -16.50
C PRO A 274 4.75 -14.09 -17.11
N ALA A 275 5.44 -13.02 -17.49
CA ALA A 275 4.84 -11.77 -18.00
C ALA A 275 3.88 -12.00 -19.18
N ASP A 276 4.33 -12.77 -20.17
CA ASP A 276 3.55 -13.17 -21.35
C ASP A 276 2.27 -13.91 -20.96
N LYS A 277 2.35 -14.80 -19.98
CA LYS A 277 1.19 -15.51 -19.46
C LYS A 277 0.24 -14.58 -18.74
N ARG A 278 0.75 -13.70 -17.87
CA ARG A 278 -0.12 -12.71 -17.22
C ARG A 278 -0.86 -11.85 -18.26
N LEU A 279 -0.21 -11.49 -19.36
CA LEU A 279 -0.80 -10.67 -20.43
C LEU A 279 -1.92 -11.44 -21.16
N GLU A 280 -1.66 -12.70 -21.50
CA GLU A 280 -2.64 -13.63 -22.09
C GLU A 280 -3.91 -13.73 -21.21
N PHE A 281 -3.73 -13.80 -19.89
CA PHE A 281 -4.85 -13.83 -18.93
C PHE A 281 -5.70 -12.55 -18.97
N VAL A 282 -5.08 -11.38 -19.04
CA VAL A 282 -5.82 -10.11 -19.12
C VAL A 282 -6.55 -9.98 -20.45
N GLN A 283 -5.90 -10.35 -21.56
CA GLN A 283 -6.54 -10.38 -22.89
C GLN A 283 -7.80 -11.25 -22.90
N LYS A 284 -7.69 -12.49 -22.38
CA LYS A 284 -8.84 -13.40 -22.22
C LYS A 284 -9.94 -12.77 -21.38
N GLY A 285 -9.58 -12.07 -20.30
CA GLY A 285 -10.53 -11.38 -19.46
C GLY A 285 -11.34 -10.29 -20.15
N LEU A 286 -10.66 -9.45 -20.91
CA LEU A 286 -11.30 -8.39 -21.70
C LEU A 286 -12.23 -8.99 -22.76
N TYR A 287 -11.79 -10.04 -23.46
CA TYR A 287 -12.61 -10.76 -24.43
C TYR A 287 -13.91 -11.28 -23.79
N TYR A 288 -13.83 -11.98 -22.65
CA TYR A 288 -15.03 -12.49 -21.99
C TYR A 288 -15.94 -11.39 -21.43
N LYS A 289 -15.42 -10.20 -21.09
CA LYS A 289 -16.24 -9.06 -20.67
C LYS A 289 -17.06 -8.52 -21.85
N ASN A 290 -16.45 -8.39 -23.01
CA ASN A 290 -17.10 -7.83 -24.20
C ASN A 290 -18.09 -8.82 -24.85
N TYR A 291 -17.95 -10.13 -24.57
CA TYR A 291 -18.83 -11.18 -25.11
C TYR A 291 -19.42 -12.08 -24.01
N PRO A 292 -20.33 -11.57 -23.16
CA PRO A 292 -20.82 -12.29 -21.98
C PRO A 292 -21.71 -13.52 -22.29
N GLY A 293 -22.10 -13.74 -23.55
CA GLY A 293 -23.06 -14.77 -23.98
C GLY A 293 -22.52 -15.89 -24.87
N ILE A 294 -21.25 -15.85 -25.29
CA ILE A 294 -20.61 -16.98 -26.01
C ILE A 294 -20.20 -18.02 -24.96
N ASP A 295 -20.27 -19.33 -25.26
CA ASP A 295 -19.95 -20.53 -24.43
C ASP A 295 -18.64 -20.53 -23.59
N GLY A 296 -17.94 -19.41 -23.49
CA GLY A 296 -16.78 -19.16 -22.64
C GLY A 296 -16.97 -19.44 -21.14
N LYS A 297 -18.20 -19.46 -20.62
CA LYS A 297 -18.45 -19.94 -19.24
C LYS A 297 -18.23 -21.44 -19.09
N GLN A 298 -18.40 -22.22 -20.15
CA GLN A 298 -18.20 -23.68 -20.13
C GLN A 298 -16.72 -24.07 -20.34
N ASN A 299 -15.92 -23.20 -20.95
CA ASN A 299 -14.50 -23.45 -21.28
C ASN A 299 -13.46 -22.78 -20.37
N LEU A 300 -13.89 -21.96 -19.39
CA LEU A 300 -13.03 -21.55 -18.28
C LEU A 300 -12.77 -22.78 -17.38
N LYS A 301 -11.85 -23.64 -17.83
CA LYS A 301 -11.59 -25.00 -17.31
C LYS A 301 -11.14 -25.05 -15.85
N LYS A 302 -10.95 -23.91 -15.16
CA LYS A 302 -10.49 -23.83 -13.77
C LYS A 302 -11.13 -22.67 -13.03
N ASP A 303 -11.59 -22.92 -11.79
CA ASP A 303 -12.10 -21.91 -10.85
C ASP A 303 -11.16 -20.71 -10.70
N PHE A 304 -9.86 -20.92 -10.87
CA PHE A 304 -8.83 -19.89 -10.82
C PHE A 304 -8.99 -18.78 -11.87
N GLU A 305 -9.19 -19.15 -13.14
CA GLU A 305 -9.36 -18.20 -14.25
C GLU A 305 -10.64 -17.40 -14.07
N LYS A 306 -11.75 -18.09 -13.80
CA LYS A 306 -13.05 -17.45 -13.59
C LYS A 306 -13.02 -16.45 -12.42
N VAL A 307 -12.44 -16.84 -11.28
CA VAL A 307 -12.36 -15.97 -10.10
C VAL A 307 -11.41 -14.79 -10.35
N LEU A 308 -10.32 -14.96 -11.10
CA LEU A 308 -9.50 -13.83 -11.53
C LEU A 308 -10.32 -12.83 -12.35
N LEU A 309 -11.04 -13.33 -13.35
CA LEU A 309 -11.80 -12.47 -14.25
C LEU A 309 -12.95 -11.75 -13.54
N ASP A 310 -13.69 -12.46 -12.69
CA ASP A 310 -14.84 -11.88 -12.01
C ASP A 310 -14.44 -10.84 -10.94
N ASN A 311 -13.23 -10.94 -10.37
CA ASN A 311 -12.82 -10.08 -9.24
C ASN A 311 -11.77 -9.02 -9.58
N PHE A 312 -10.94 -9.26 -10.61
CA PHE A 312 -9.88 -8.34 -11.01
C PHE A 312 -10.19 -7.64 -12.34
N VAL A 313 -11.02 -8.25 -13.19
CA VAL A 313 -11.36 -7.73 -14.52
C VAL A 313 -12.82 -7.22 -14.59
N ARG A 314 -13.75 -7.79 -13.80
CA ARG A 314 -15.19 -7.47 -13.86
C ARG A 314 -15.86 -6.79 -12.63
N PRO A 315 -15.17 -6.22 -11.62
CA PRO A 315 -15.86 -5.77 -10.42
C PRO A 315 -16.75 -4.54 -10.68
N HIS A 316 -17.98 -4.52 -10.15
CA HIS A 316 -18.95 -3.42 -10.23
C HIS A 316 -18.46 -2.03 -9.73
N ASN A 317 -17.24 -1.93 -9.17
CA ASN A 317 -16.58 -0.70 -8.74
C ASN A 317 -15.23 -0.54 -9.49
N TYR A 318 -15.32 -0.22 -10.79
CA TYR A 318 -14.26 -0.42 -11.80
C TYR A 318 -13.03 0.51 -11.70
N ASN A 319 -13.15 1.72 -11.16
CA ASN A 319 -12.08 2.74 -11.32
C ASN A 319 -10.78 2.45 -10.54
N ASN A 320 -10.84 1.71 -9.43
CA ASN A 320 -9.67 1.54 -8.56
C ASN A 320 -8.88 0.25 -8.83
N ASN A 321 -9.52 -0.83 -9.31
CA ASN A 321 -8.85 -2.13 -9.40
C ASN A 321 -7.88 -2.25 -10.60
N TYR A 322 -8.23 -1.74 -11.78
CA TYR A 322 -7.35 -1.77 -12.95
C TYR A 322 -6.14 -0.85 -12.80
N ARG A 323 -6.37 0.34 -12.24
CA ARG A 323 -5.30 1.28 -11.89
C ARG A 323 -4.24 0.58 -11.07
N ASN A 324 -4.66 -0.18 -10.07
CA ASN A 324 -3.76 -0.86 -9.17
C ASN A 324 -3.11 -2.12 -9.77
N ILE A 325 -3.79 -2.87 -10.65
CA ILE A 325 -3.17 -3.96 -11.41
C ILE A 325 -2.12 -3.42 -12.39
N PHE A 326 -2.39 -2.31 -13.08
CA PHE A 326 -1.40 -1.67 -13.94
C PHE A 326 -0.15 -1.25 -13.17
N HIS A 327 -0.36 -0.77 -11.93
CA HIS A 327 0.71 -0.49 -10.97
C HIS A 327 1.46 -1.72 -10.48
N THR A 328 0.99 -2.95 -10.75
CA THR A 328 1.68 -4.19 -10.40
C THR A 328 2.64 -4.69 -11.46
N PHE A 329 2.73 -4.05 -12.62
CA PHE A 329 3.62 -4.46 -13.69
C PHE A 329 4.93 -3.67 -13.68
N ASP A 330 6.02 -4.31 -14.11
CA ASP A 330 7.30 -3.63 -14.32
C ASP A 330 7.21 -2.71 -15.56
N SER A 331 8.22 -1.86 -15.84
CA SER A 331 8.12 -0.84 -16.91
C SER A 331 7.77 -1.42 -18.27
N ASP A 332 8.40 -2.52 -18.64
CA ASP A 332 8.28 -3.12 -19.98
C ASP A 332 6.94 -3.84 -20.12
N GLU A 333 6.48 -4.46 -19.03
CA GLU A 333 5.16 -5.06 -18.96
C GLU A 333 4.06 -4.01 -19.04
N LYS A 334 4.20 -2.89 -18.31
CA LYS A 334 3.21 -1.79 -18.33
C LYS A 334 2.93 -1.34 -19.75
N GLU A 335 3.94 -1.25 -20.60
CA GLU A 335 3.75 -0.86 -22.00
C GLU A 335 2.96 -1.92 -22.78
N ALA A 336 3.32 -3.20 -22.66
CA ALA A 336 2.59 -4.29 -23.32
C ALA A 336 1.11 -4.37 -22.84
N TYR A 337 0.88 -4.18 -21.54
CA TYR A 337 -0.46 -4.12 -20.96
C TYR A 337 -1.24 -2.89 -21.42
N PHE A 338 -0.58 -1.73 -21.48
CA PHE A 338 -1.19 -0.51 -21.96
C PHE A 338 -1.69 -0.71 -23.39
N LYS A 339 -0.85 -1.28 -24.27
CA LYS A 339 -1.22 -1.59 -25.66
C LYS A 339 -2.48 -2.46 -25.73
N VAL A 340 -2.51 -3.55 -24.97
CA VAL A 340 -3.66 -4.47 -24.92
C VAL A 340 -4.93 -3.79 -24.41
N LEU A 341 -4.82 -3.02 -23.32
CA LEU A 341 -5.96 -2.35 -22.69
C LEU A 341 -6.46 -1.17 -23.55
N ALA A 342 -5.58 -0.46 -24.24
CA ALA A 342 -5.94 0.60 -25.18
C ALA A 342 -6.75 0.02 -26.36
N GLN A 343 -6.36 -1.13 -26.88
CA GLN A 343 -7.04 -1.79 -28.00
C GLN A 343 -8.38 -2.40 -27.60
N ASN A 344 -8.42 -3.12 -26.47
CA ASN A 344 -9.54 -4.01 -26.13
C ASN A 344 -10.38 -3.53 -24.93
N GLY A 345 -9.94 -2.48 -24.24
CA GLY A 345 -10.61 -1.92 -23.08
C GLY A 345 -11.89 -1.18 -23.46
N ASP A 346 -12.86 -1.19 -22.55
CA ASP A 346 -14.04 -0.35 -22.65
C ASP A 346 -13.72 1.10 -22.28
N LEU A 347 -14.73 1.97 -22.36
CA LEU A 347 -14.64 3.39 -22.02
C LEU A 347 -14.00 3.62 -20.65
N ASP A 348 -14.40 2.86 -19.62
CA ASP A 348 -13.88 3.02 -18.27
C ASP A 348 -12.41 2.68 -18.17
N ILE A 349 -11.97 1.59 -18.79
CA ILE A 349 -10.56 1.22 -18.86
C ILE A 349 -9.78 2.28 -19.60
N LYS A 350 -10.26 2.73 -20.76
CA LYS A 350 -9.60 3.75 -21.59
C LYS A 350 -9.47 5.08 -20.85
N ALA A 351 -10.50 5.54 -20.15
CA ALA A 351 -10.43 6.75 -19.32
C ALA A 351 -9.40 6.63 -18.19
N ASN A 352 -9.26 5.46 -17.57
CA ASN A 352 -8.24 5.22 -16.55
C ASN A 352 -6.83 5.16 -17.14
N LEU A 353 -6.65 4.59 -18.34
CA LEU A 353 -5.36 4.58 -19.05
C LEU A 353 -4.84 5.98 -19.32
N VAL A 354 -5.71 6.95 -19.59
CA VAL A 354 -5.31 8.36 -19.75
C VAL A 354 -4.52 8.83 -18.53
N GLY A 355 -5.03 8.59 -17.32
CA GLY A 355 -4.34 8.97 -16.07
C GLY A 355 -2.97 8.31 -15.88
N HIS A 356 -2.76 7.12 -16.47
CA HIS A 356 -1.46 6.44 -16.43
C HIS A 356 -0.39 7.09 -17.30
N LEU A 357 -0.78 7.84 -18.34
CA LEU A 357 0.16 8.55 -19.20
C LEU A 357 1.03 9.54 -18.42
N LYS A 358 0.49 10.14 -17.35
CA LYS A 358 1.23 11.08 -16.49
C LYS A 358 2.52 10.50 -15.91
N GLY A 359 2.55 9.20 -15.61
CA GLY A 359 3.70 8.51 -15.04
C GLY A 359 4.63 7.83 -16.06
N MET A 360 4.40 8.01 -17.36
CA MET A 360 5.23 7.43 -18.41
C MET A 360 6.40 8.35 -18.78
N LYS A 361 7.52 7.77 -19.20
CA LYS A 361 8.63 8.51 -19.83
C LYS A 361 8.14 9.17 -21.11
N ASP A 362 8.61 10.37 -21.41
CA ASP A 362 8.11 11.20 -22.51
C ASP A 362 8.07 10.47 -23.86
N LYS A 363 9.14 9.77 -24.23
CA LYS A 363 9.19 8.97 -25.48
C LYS A 363 8.02 7.99 -25.60
N ASN A 364 7.68 7.29 -24.52
CA ASN A 364 6.63 6.26 -24.54
C ASN A 364 5.24 6.88 -24.33
N LYS A 365 5.17 8.09 -23.76
CA LYS A 365 3.92 8.78 -23.44
C LYS A 365 3.16 9.18 -24.70
N ASP A 366 3.84 9.74 -25.70
CA ASP A 366 3.21 10.16 -26.95
C ASP A 366 2.75 8.97 -27.80
N GLU A 367 3.58 7.92 -27.89
CA GLU A 367 3.22 6.68 -28.59
C GLU A 367 1.99 6.03 -27.94
N SER A 368 1.97 5.96 -26.60
CA SER A 368 0.85 5.40 -25.83
C SER A 368 -0.41 6.26 -25.94
N PHE A 369 -0.28 7.59 -25.91
CA PHE A 369 -1.38 8.51 -26.13
C PHE A 369 -2.00 8.31 -27.51
N ASN A 370 -1.18 8.31 -28.57
CA ASN A 370 -1.67 8.15 -29.94
C ASN A 370 -2.36 6.81 -30.14
N LEU A 371 -1.75 5.73 -29.65
CA LEU A 371 -2.36 4.40 -29.68
C LEU A 371 -3.71 4.37 -28.96
N LEU A 372 -3.82 4.99 -27.78
CA LEU A 372 -5.07 5.05 -27.04
C LEU A 372 -6.16 5.77 -27.85
N ILE A 373 -5.84 6.94 -28.40
CA ILE A 373 -6.79 7.72 -29.21
C ILE A 373 -7.21 6.97 -30.48
N GLU A 374 -6.29 6.31 -31.17
CA GLU A 374 -6.58 5.54 -32.39
C GLU A 374 -7.50 4.35 -32.16
N ASN A 375 -7.51 3.81 -30.94
CA ASN A 375 -8.40 2.71 -30.56
C ASN A 375 -9.70 3.18 -29.89
N CYS A 376 -9.93 4.50 -29.77
CA CYS A 376 -11.21 5.04 -29.28
C CYS A 376 -12.20 5.20 -30.43
N ASP A 377 -13.44 4.74 -30.21
CA ASP A 377 -14.54 5.05 -31.12
C ASP A 377 -15.08 6.47 -30.87
N LYS A 378 -15.95 6.95 -31.77
CA LYS A 378 -16.54 8.30 -31.67
C LYS A 378 -17.34 8.50 -30.38
N SER A 379 -18.00 7.45 -29.86
CA SER A 379 -18.72 7.52 -28.58
C SER A 379 -17.77 7.74 -27.41
N THR A 380 -16.65 7.03 -27.37
CA THR A 380 -15.62 7.14 -26.33
C THR A 380 -15.00 8.53 -26.34
N LEU A 381 -14.70 9.07 -27.53
CA LEU A 381 -14.14 10.41 -27.68
C LEU A 381 -15.10 11.55 -27.32
N ARG A 382 -16.40 11.26 -27.16
CA ARG A 382 -17.43 12.23 -26.74
C ARG A 382 -17.90 12.02 -25.31
N ASP A 383 -17.41 10.99 -24.64
CA ASP A 383 -17.81 10.66 -23.29
C ASP A 383 -17.18 11.64 -22.28
N SER A 384 -17.99 12.19 -21.37
CA SER A 384 -17.55 13.22 -20.44
C SER A 384 -16.47 12.75 -19.47
N LYS A 385 -16.46 11.46 -19.10
CA LYS A 385 -15.44 10.89 -18.20
C LYS A 385 -14.10 10.76 -18.93
N PHE A 386 -14.11 10.27 -20.16
CA PHE A 386 -12.90 10.19 -20.98
C PHE A 386 -12.33 11.58 -21.27
N LEU A 387 -13.19 12.52 -21.65
CA LEU A 387 -12.83 13.91 -21.91
C LEU A 387 -12.25 14.62 -20.69
N LYS A 388 -12.85 14.43 -19.51
CA LYS A 388 -12.30 14.95 -18.25
C LYS A 388 -10.88 14.42 -18.00
N ALA A 389 -10.67 13.12 -18.20
CA ALA A 389 -9.36 12.52 -18.04
C ALA A 389 -8.34 13.09 -19.04
N LEU A 390 -8.74 13.35 -20.29
CA LEU A 390 -7.89 14.01 -21.30
C LEU A 390 -7.50 15.42 -20.86
N THR A 391 -8.45 16.22 -20.38
CA THR A 391 -8.17 17.57 -19.87
C THR A 391 -7.19 17.52 -18.70
N ASP A 392 -7.31 16.53 -17.81
CA ASP A 392 -6.42 16.37 -16.63
C ASP A 392 -4.96 16.06 -17.01
N ILE A 393 -4.71 15.48 -18.19
CA ILE A 393 -3.35 15.11 -18.63
C ILE A 393 -2.72 16.07 -19.63
N PHE A 394 -3.47 17.04 -20.14
CA PHE A 394 -3.05 17.89 -21.27
C PHE A 394 -1.67 18.54 -21.05
N SER A 395 -1.43 19.06 -19.85
CA SER A 395 -0.14 19.69 -19.48
C SER A 395 1.02 18.71 -19.38
N TYR A 396 0.75 17.40 -19.26
CA TYR A 396 1.74 16.34 -19.11
C TYR A 396 2.14 15.67 -20.44
N LEU A 397 1.43 15.96 -21.53
CA LEU A 397 1.82 15.51 -22.87
C LEU A 397 3.08 16.29 -23.31
N PRO A 398 4.18 15.64 -23.71
CA PRO A 398 5.43 16.33 -24.02
C PRO A 398 5.38 17.02 -25.39
N ASP A 399 4.77 16.41 -26.42
CA ASP A 399 4.84 16.92 -27.78
C ASP A 399 3.64 17.82 -28.18
N LYS A 400 3.91 18.76 -29.10
CA LYS A 400 2.91 19.74 -29.58
C LYS A 400 1.75 19.10 -30.36
N LYS A 401 1.99 17.99 -31.07
CA LYS A 401 0.96 17.28 -31.86
C LYS A 401 0.00 16.52 -30.94
N SER A 402 0.50 15.83 -29.92
CA SER A 402 -0.37 15.14 -28.94
C SER A 402 -1.23 16.15 -28.17
N LYS A 403 -0.67 17.30 -27.76
CA LYS A 403 -1.45 18.40 -27.18
C LYS A 403 -2.52 18.91 -28.14
N LEU A 404 -2.20 19.16 -29.41
CA LEU A 404 -3.17 19.60 -30.40
C LEU A 404 -4.31 18.60 -30.56
N LYS A 405 -3.99 17.31 -30.73
CA LYS A 405 -4.98 16.24 -30.87
C LYS A 405 -5.88 16.14 -29.63
N CYS A 406 -5.31 16.26 -28.43
CA CYS A 406 -6.07 16.33 -27.19
C CYS A 406 -7.03 17.53 -27.17
N TYR A 407 -6.53 18.72 -27.58
CA TYR A 407 -7.34 19.93 -27.64
C TYR A 407 -8.51 19.79 -28.62
N GLU A 408 -8.24 19.28 -29.83
CA GLU A 408 -9.26 19.04 -30.86
C GLU A 408 -10.37 18.11 -30.34
N ILE A 409 -10.01 17.01 -29.69
CA ILE A 409 -10.98 16.06 -29.11
C ILE A 409 -11.83 16.75 -28.02
N VAL A 410 -11.20 17.43 -27.06
CA VAL A 410 -11.93 18.08 -25.96
C VAL A 410 -12.82 19.23 -26.45
N SER A 411 -12.39 19.96 -27.47
CA SER A 411 -13.15 21.06 -28.06
C SER A 411 -14.46 20.64 -28.73
N GLN A 412 -14.61 19.35 -29.07
CA GLN A 412 -15.83 18.81 -29.65
C GLN A 412 -16.93 18.51 -28.61
N SER A 413 -16.61 18.58 -27.31
CA SER A 413 -17.51 18.12 -26.24
C SER A 413 -18.69 19.05 -25.93
N ASN A 414 -18.70 20.28 -26.44
CA ASN A 414 -19.61 21.38 -26.03
C ASN A 414 -19.63 21.67 -24.51
N ASP A 415 -18.77 21.04 -23.71
CA ASP A 415 -18.69 21.23 -22.27
C ASP A 415 -17.82 22.46 -21.97
N LYS A 416 -18.48 23.56 -21.60
CA LYS A 416 -17.82 24.83 -21.27
C LYS A 416 -16.83 24.69 -20.12
N SER A 417 -17.14 23.88 -19.11
CA SER A 417 -16.26 23.71 -17.93
C SER A 417 -14.97 22.97 -18.31
N LEU A 418 -15.06 21.94 -19.14
CA LEU A 418 -13.87 21.25 -19.66
C LEU A 418 -13.02 22.17 -20.54
N MET A 419 -13.66 23.02 -21.35
CA MET A 419 -12.96 23.99 -22.19
C MET A 419 -12.28 25.11 -21.40
N GLU A 420 -12.92 25.62 -20.35
CA GLU A 420 -12.31 26.59 -19.42
C GLU A 420 -11.06 25.97 -18.79
N LYS A 421 -11.16 24.76 -18.24
CA LYS A 421 -10.02 24.06 -17.63
C LYS A 421 -8.89 23.79 -18.62
N LEU A 422 -9.24 23.42 -19.86
CA LEU A 422 -8.25 23.21 -20.92
C LEU A 422 -7.56 24.52 -21.32
N ASN A 423 -8.31 25.63 -21.40
CA ASN A 423 -7.76 26.96 -21.66
C ASN A 423 -6.86 27.45 -20.51
N ASP A 424 -7.21 27.15 -19.26
CA ASP A 424 -6.32 27.44 -18.12
C ASP A 424 -4.99 26.70 -18.27
N CYS A 425 -5.02 25.41 -18.64
CA CYS A 425 -3.80 24.65 -18.91
C CYS A 425 -3.01 25.22 -20.10
N PHE A 426 -3.72 25.76 -21.09
CA PHE A 426 -3.12 26.44 -22.24
C PHE A 426 -2.34 27.70 -21.85
N MET A 427 -2.82 28.46 -20.86
CA MET A 427 -2.15 29.68 -20.38
C MET A 427 -0.75 29.43 -19.82
N TYR A 428 -0.45 28.21 -19.38
CA TYR A 428 0.86 27.84 -18.84
C TYR A 428 1.81 27.23 -19.89
N LEU A 429 1.40 27.14 -21.15
CA LEU A 429 2.29 26.66 -22.22
C LEU A 429 3.32 27.73 -22.64
N PRO A 430 4.52 27.33 -23.09
CA PRO A 430 5.45 28.24 -23.76
C PRO A 430 4.78 28.97 -24.93
N GLN A 431 5.14 30.24 -25.17
CA GLN A 431 4.49 31.08 -26.19
C GLN A 431 4.49 30.44 -27.59
N GLU A 432 5.60 29.80 -27.97
CA GLU A 432 5.73 29.08 -29.24
C GLU A 432 4.73 27.91 -29.38
N GLN A 433 4.38 27.24 -28.27
CA GLN A 433 3.35 26.19 -28.27
C GLN A 433 1.94 26.80 -28.38
N LYS A 434 1.71 27.93 -27.70
CA LYS A 434 0.44 28.67 -27.81
C LYS A 434 0.19 29.14 -29.23
N ASP A 435 1.18 29.78 -29.85
CA ASP A 435 1.08 30.33 -31.21
C ASP A 435 0.81 29.22 -32.23
N TYR A 436 1.51 28.08 -32.10
CA TYR A 436 1.29 26.90 -32.93
C TYR A 436 -0.16 26.39 -32.80
N LEU A 437 -0.63 26.16 -31.57
CA LEU A 437 -1.98 25.64 -31.34
C LEU A 437 -3.07 26.62 -31.80
N LEU A 438 -2.92 27.92 -31.53
CA LEU A 438 -3.84 28.96 -32.02
C LEU A 438 -3.88 29.02 -33.54
N SER A 439 -2.73 28.87 -34.21
CA SER A 439 -2.68 28.85 -35.68
C SER A 439 -3.46 27.66 -36.28
N MET A 440 -3.46 26.52 -35.60
CA MET A 440 -4.15 25.30 -36.04
C MET A 440 -5.66 25.37 -35.76
N VAL A 441 -6.05 25.84 -34.57
CA VAL A 441 -7.47 26.08 -34.23
C VAL A 441 -8.11 27.07 -35.20
N ASN A 442 -7.41 28.14 -35.55
CA ASN A 442 -7.91 29.15 -36.49
C ASN A 442 -8.00 28.64 -37.94
N LYS A 443 -7.17 27.66 -38.34
CA LYS A 443 -7.30 26.98 -39.65
C LYS A 443 -8.54 26.08 -39.69
N ASN A 444 -8.81 25.34 -38.62
CA ASN A 444 -9.97 24.44 -38.54
C ASN A 444 -11.33 25.16 -38.41
N LYS A 445 -11.35 26.43 -37.98
CA LYS A 445 -12.57 27.26 -37.98
C LYS A 445 -12.92 27.89 -39.34
N LYS A 446 -12.00 27.85 -40.31
CA LYS A 446 -12.15 28.43 -41.65
C LYS A 446 -12.51 27.41 -42.74
N CYS A 447 -12.62 26.14 -42.37
CA CYS A 447 -13.26 25.08 -43.17
C CYS A 447 -14.61 24.77 -42.53
#